data_AF-A0AB74DR43-F1
#
_entry.id   AF-A0AB74DR43-F1
#
_cell.length_a   1.000
_cell.length_b   1.000
_cell.length_c   1.000
_cell.angle_alpha   90.00
_cell.angle_beta   90.00
_cell.angle_gamma   90.00
#
_symmetry.space_group_name_H-M   'P 1'
#
loop_
_entity.id
_entity.type
_entity.pdbx_description
1 polymer ?
#
loop_
_entity_poly.entity_id
_entity_poly.type
_entity_poly.pdbx_seq_one_letter_code
_entity_poly.pdbx_strand_id
1 'polypeptide(L)'
;MTSIVSAEVANPAPYPIIDEWNYGVNDNYGYSNYYVKSPNNIGSKSSITNLWGTVKSSDSQKYGWAMSSSTKSWNDVRLNAHWNYFKF
;
A
#
# COMPACT_ATOMS: atom_id res chain seq x y z
N MET A 1 -23.64 3.82 -6.66
CA MET A 1 -23.22 3.05 -5.46
C MET A 1 -21.77 3.41 -5.15
N THR A 2 -21.54 4.14 -4.07
CA THR A 2 -20.21 4.31 -3.47
C THR A 2 -19.88 3.00 -2.76
N SER A 3 -19.01 2.18 -3.35
CA SER A 3 -18.50 0.99 -2.64
C SER A 3 -17.60 1.48 -1.52
N ILE A 4 -18.04 1.27 -0.28
CA ILE A 4 -17.25 1.61 0.91
C ILE A 4 -16.05 0.66 0.91
N VAL A 5 -14.84 1.22 0.97
CA VAL A 5 -13.62 0.43 1.14
C VAL A 5 -13.47 0.17 2.63
N SER A 6 -13.31 -1.08 3.05
CA SER A 6 -12.95 -1.37 4.45
C SER A 6 -11.52 -0.87 4.67
N ALA A 7 -11.39 0.21 5.42
CA ALA A 7 -10.11 0.81 5.77
C ALA A 7 -9.53 0.13 7.01
N GLU A 8 -8.30 -0.31 6.94
CA GLU A 8 -7.53 -0.89 8.04
C GLU A 8 -6.23 -0.10 8.24
N VAL A 9 -5.79 -0.03 9.50
CA VAL A 9 -4.54 0.61 9.92
C VAL A 9 -3.70 -0.41 10.67
N ALA A 10 -2.43 -0.57 10.27
CA ALA A 10 -1.49 -1.49 10.90
C ALA A 10 -0.08 -0.89 11.02
N ASN A 11 0.75 -1.46 11.89
CA ASN A 11 2.18 -1.15 12.02
C ASN A 11 3.00 -2.42 11.76
N PRO A 12 3.09 -2.88 10.50
CA PRO A 12 3.55 -4.23 10.19
C PRO A 12 5.08 -4.39 10.15
N ALA A 13 5.87 -3.31 10.11
CA ALA A 13 7.32 -3.41 10.16
C ALA A 13 7.84 -3.85 11.54
N PRO A 14 8.94 -4.62 11.59
CA PRO A 14 9.54 -5.03 12.86
C PRO A 14 10.24 -3.84 13.56
N TYR A 15 10.27 -3.89 14.90
CA TYR A 15 11.09 -2.99 15.71
C TYR A 15 12.56 -3.01 15.24
N PRO A 16 13.28 -1.87 15.15
CA PRO A 16 12.93 -0.53 15.63
C PRO A 16 12.25 0.39 14.59
N ILE A 17 11.73 -0.15 13.49
CA ILE A 17 11.08 0.66 12.45
C ILE A 17 9.73 1.16 13.01
N ILE A 18 9.51 2.46 12.95
CA ILE A 18 8.22 3.08 13.28
C ILE A 18 7.53 3.37 11.97
N ASP A 19 6.44 2.65 11.70
CA ASP A 19 5.69 2.75 10.46
C ASP A 19 4.19 2.90 10.71
N GLU A 20 3.44 3.21 9.66
CA GLU A 20 1.99 3.17 9.64
C GLU A 20 1.53 2.77 8.23
N TRP A 21 0.67 1.76 8.15
CA TRP A 21 0.09 1.28 6.91
C TRP A 21 -1.41 1.46 6.93
N ASN A 22 -1.90 2.36 6.07
CA ASN A 22 -3.32 2.59 5.83
C ASN A 22 -3.71 1.94 4.52
N TYR A 23 -4.59 0.95 4.57
CA TYR A 23 -4.95 0.18 3.38
C TYR A 23 -6.41 -0.22 3.38
N GLY A 24 -6.89 -0.56 2.19
CA GLY A 24 -8.25 -1.07 2.06
C GLY A 24 -8.51 -1.55 0.65
N VAL A 25 -9.26 -2.65 0.55
CA VAL A 25 -9.65 -3.23 -0.74
C VAL A 25 -11.13 -3.60 -0.69
N ASN A 26 -11.85 -3.27 -1.76
CA ASN A 26 -13.18 -3.80 -2.04
C ASN A 26 -13.23 -4.38 -3.47
N ASP A 27 -14.43 -4.75 -3.91
CA ASP A 27 -14.60 -5.42 -5.21
C ASP A 27 -14.10 -4.61 -6.41
N ASN A 28 -14.08 -3.28 -6.33
CA ASN A 28 -13.78 -2.41 -7.48
C ASN A 28 -12.61 -1.45 -7.26
N TYR A 29 -12.14 -1.25 -6.04
CA TYR A 29 -11.08 -0.29 -5.72
C TYR A 29 -10.22 -0.80 -4.57
N GLY A 30 -8.93 -0.48 -4.63
CA GLY A 30 -8.00 -0.71 -3.54
C GLY A 30 -7.01 0.42 -3.42
N TYR A 31 -6.57 0.69 -2.20
CA TYR A 31 -5.48 1.61 -1.91
C TYR A 31 -4.53 1.02 -0.86
N SER A 32 -3.29 1.48 -0.93
CA SER A 32 -2.22 1.17 0.00
C SER A 32 -1.38 2.43 0.19
N ASN A 33 -1.42 2.97 1.41
CA ASN A 33 -0.66 4.15 1.81
C ASN A 33 0.25 3.73 2.95
N TYR A 34 1.56 3.80 2.74
CA TYR A 34 2.54 3.33 3.71
C TYR A 34 3.49 4.45 4.10
N TYR A 35 3.63 4.68 5.41
CA TYR A 35 4.54 5.63 5.99
C TYR A 35 5.58 4.90 6.81
N VAL A 36 6.84 5.32 6.66
CA VAL A 36 7.91 4.93 7.56
C VAL A 36 8.53 6.21 8.10
N LYS A 37 8.63 6.31 9.42
CA LYS A 37 9.43 7.34 10.04
C LYS A 37 10.89 7.02 9.77
N SER A 38 11.62 7.94 9.16
CA SER A 38 12.94 7.67 8.55
C SER A 38 14.13 8.25 9.34
N PRO A 39 14.37 7.94 10.63
CA PRO A 39 15.60 8.38 11.29
C PRO A 39 16.86 7.63 10.79
N ASN A 40 16.68 6.51 10.06
CA ASN A 40 17.77 5.60 9.65
C ASN A 40 17.87 5.40 8.11
N ASN A 41 17.49 6.41 7.33
CA ASN A 41 17.41 6.35 5.86
C ASN A 41 16.54 5.18 5.36
N ILE A 42 15.40 4.96 6.00
CA ILE A 42 14.43 3.93 5.59
C ILE A 42 13.26 4.63 4.90
N GLY A 43 13.03 4.32 3.63
CA GLY A 43 11.92 4.81 2.83
C GLY A 43 10.76 3.83 2.81
N SER A 44 9.58 4.32 2.46
CA SER A 44 8.34 3.58 2.34
C SER A 44 8.05 3.20 0.88
N LYS A 45 7.39 2.07 0.69
CA LYS A 45 6.84 1.59 -0.59
C LYS A 45 5.42 1.12 -0.38
N SER A 46 4.58 1.39 -1.36
CA SER A 46 3.24 0.84 -1.42
C SER A 46 2.94 0.34 -2.82
N SER A 47 2.09 -0.69 -2.92
CA SER A 47 1.59 -1.13 -4.20
C SER A 47 0.19 -1.75 -4.10
N ILE A 48 -0.51 -1.69 -5.22
CA ILE A 48 -1.72 -2.47 -5.48
C ILE A 48 -1.39 -3.49 -6.56
N THR A 49 -1.69 -4.75 -6.30
CA THR A 49 -1.60 -5.82 -7.31
C THR A 49 -2.98 -6.40 -7.58
N ASN A 50 -3.13 -7.07 -8.72
CA ASN A 50 -4.26 -7.98 -8.93
C ASN A 50 -3.98 -9.36 -8.32
N LEU A 51 -4.90 -10.31 -8.51
CA LEU A 51 -4.76 -11.70 -8.05
C LEU A 51 -3.49 -12.39 -8.56
N TRP A 52 -3.06 -12.06 -9.78
CA TRP A 52 -1.92 -12.67 -10.46
C TRP A 52 -0.58 -12.03 -10.11
N GLY A 53 -0.56 -11.06 -9.20
CA GLY A 53 0.63 -10.31 -8.82
C GLY A 53 1.04 -9.21 -9.81
N THR A 54 0.23 -8.92 -10.83
CA THR A 54 0.48 -7.77 -11.71
C THR A 54 0.32 -6.47 -10.92
N VAL A 55 1.36 -5.64 -10.90
CA VAL A 55 1.32 -4.33 -10.26
C VAL A 55 0.41 -3.39 -11.06
N LYS A 56 -0.60 -2.85 -10.40
CA LYS A 56 -1.57 -1.90 -10.97
C LYS A 56 -1.23 -0.45 -10.64
N SER A 57 -0.66 -0.24 -9.46
CA SER A 57 -0.17 1.04 -8.97
C SER A 57 0.91 0.78 -7.94
N SER A 58 1.91 1.64 -7.89
CA SER A 58 2.98 1.57 -6.90
C SER A 58 3.60 2.93 -6.69
N ASP A 59 4.07 3.17 -5.48
CA ASP A 59 4.84 4.35 -5.14
C ASP A 59 5.98 4.00 -4.18
N SER A 60 7.02 4.83 -4.18
CA SER A 60 8.17 4.69 -3.29
C SER A 60 8.69 6.06 -2.90
N GLN A 61 8.79 6.31 -1.61
CA GLN A 61 9.26 7.58 -1.08
C GLN A 61 10.43 7.36 -0.12
N LYS A 62 11.48 8.18 -0.27
CA LYS A 62 12.59 8.21 0.71
C LYS A 62 12.10 8.72 2.07
N TYR A 63 11.18 9.67 2.05
CA TYR A 63 10.62 10.28 3.24
C TYR A 63 9.11 10.44 3.06
N GLY A 64 8.33 10.17 4.10
CA GLY A 64 6.89 10.38 4.06
C GLY A 64 6.09 9.18 3.57
N TRP A 65 4.91 9.48 3.03
CA TRP A 65 3.91 8.49 2.62
C TRP A 65 4.16 8.04 1.19
N ALA A 66 4.34 6.73 0.98
CA ALA A 66 4.20 6.12 -0.33
C ALA A 66 2.73 5.79 -0.56
N MET A 67 2.12 6.34 -1.61
CA MET A 67 0.68 6.25 -1.86
C MET A 67 0.40 5.54 -3.18
N SER A 68 -0.40 4.47 -3.13
CA SER A 68 -0.82 3.74 -4.31
C SER A 68 -2.30 3.43 -4.23
N SER A 69 -2.98 3.55 -5.37
CA SER A 69 -4.38 3.14 -5.49
C SER A 69 -4.72 2.74 -6.90
N SER A 70 -5.73 1.89 -7.05
CA SER A 70 -6.18 1.43 -8.35
C SER A 70 -7.64 1.02 -8.34
N THR A 71 -8.30 1.22 -9.48
CA THR A 71 -9.63 0.69 -9.77
C THR A 71 -9.48 -0.63 -10.54
N LYS A 72 -10.24 -1.64 -10.14
CA LYS A 72 -10.19 -2.98 -10.72
C LYS A 72 -10.57 -2.94 -12.21
N SER A 73 -9.71 -3.46 -13.06
CA SER A 73 -10.05 -3.73 -14.47
C SER A 73 -10.85 -5.03 -14.56
N TRP A 74 -11.62 -5.21 -15.62
CA TRP A 74 -12.49 -6.39 -15.82
C TRP A 74 -11.74 -7.73 -15.68
N ASN A 75 -10.44 -7.77 -16.00
CA ASN A 75 -9.59 -8.96 -15.99
C ASN A 75 -8.76 -9.15 -14.70
N ASP A 76 -8.83 -8.25 -13.72
CA ASP A 76 -7.98 -8.31 -12.51
C ASP A 76 -8.49 -9.32 -11.46
N VAL A 77 -9.74 -9.78 -11.56
CA VAL A 77 -10.45 -10.66 -10.60
C VAL A 77 -10.64 -10.01 -9.21
N ARG A 78 -9.55 -9.70 -8.51
CA ARG A 78 -9.51 -8.91 -7.26
C ARG A 78 -8.26 -8.04 -7.20
N LEU A 79 -8.29 -7.02 -6.35
CA LEU A 79 -7.11 -6.25 -5.99
C LEU A 79 -6.54 -6.75 -4.65
N ASN A 80 -5.28 -6.46 -4.38
CA ASN A 80 -4.60 -6.71 -3.11
C ASN A 80 -3.70 -5.49 -2.81
N ALA A 81 -3.68 -5.06 -1.55
CA ALA A 81 -2.84 -3.98 -1.08
C ALA A 81 -1.57 -4.52 -0.44
N HIS A 82 -0.43 -3.87 -0.74
CA HIS A 82 0.87 -4.26 -0.21
C HIS A 82 1.65 -3.04 0.28
N TRP A 83 2.50 -3.28 1.27
CA TRP A 83 3.48 -2.33 1.80
C TRP A 83 4.88 -2.94 1.73
N ASN A 84 5.90 -2.10 1.72
CA ASN A 84 7.29 -2.52 1.92
C ASN A 84 8.13 -1.31 2.36
N TYR A 85 9.36 -1.54 2.82
CA TYR A 85 10.33 -0.49 3.10
C TYR A 85 11.65 -0.78 2.39
N PHE A 86 12.51 0.24 2.27
CA PHE A 86 13.84 0.09 1.69
C PHE A 86 14.83 1.04 2.34
N LYS A 87 16.10 0.68 2.37
CA LYS A 87 17.18 1.57 2.80
C LYS A 87 17.72 2.36 1.62
N PHE A 88 18.10 3.62 1.82
CA PHE A 88 18.68 4.49 0.80
C PHE A 88 19.86 5.34 1.30
#